data_AF-A0A954FFI3-F1
#
_entry.id   AF-A0A954FFI3-F1
#
_cell.length_a   1.000
_cell.length_b   1.000
_cell.length_c   1.000
_cell.angle_alpha   90.00
_cell.angle_beta   90.00
_cell.angle_gamma   90.00
#
_symmetry.space_group_name_H-M   'P 1'
#
loop_
_entity.id
_entity.type
_entity.pdbx_description
1 polymer ?
#
loop_
_entity_poly.entity_id
_entity_poly.type
_entity_poly.pdbx_seq_one_letter_code
_entity_poly.pdbx_strand_id
1 'polypeptide(L)'
;MALRILIIVCLSYIPVTATAEEPELQLQLNPVIYQRQITRWGKQGFTATDLSVYEGQRAERFAALGIKEPNLKEWKAFHGLDGNQLDARLKQLATEEFYPQVISGYEKRGEPRFAVILNKATEADTILKHSLPSDQLEFTLQSLKEEGYAPLQLDGY
;
A
#
# COMPACT_ATOMS: atom_id res chain seq x y z
N MET A 1 -46.90 -34.64 -41.00
CA MET A 1 -46.75 -33.44 -40.14
C MET A 1 -45.44 -33.55 -39.40
N ALA A 2 -44.43 -32.75 -39.76
CA ALA A 2 -43.11 -32.79 -39.11
C ALA A 2 -43.03 -31.67 -38.07
N LEU A 3 -42.89 -32.04 -36.79
CA LEU A 3 -42.78 -31.14 -35.65
C LEU A 3 -41.33 -30.64 -35.55
N ARG A 4 -41.09 -29.35 -35.82
CA ARG A 4 -39.79 -28.69 -35.61
C ARG A 4 -39.74 -28.11 -34.20
N ILE A 5 -38.87 -28.66 -33.35
CA ILE A 5 -38.57 -28.12 -32.02
C ILE A 5 -37.52 -27.02 -32.21
N LEU A 6 -37.90 -25.77 -31.94
CA LEU A 6 -37.00 -24.62 -31.94
C LEU A 6 -36.49 -24.43 -30.50
N ILE A 7 -35.23 -24.79 -30.23
CA ILE A 7 -34.58 -24.50 -28.95
C ILE A 7 -34.06 -23.06 -29.02
N ILE A 8 -34.75 -22.15 -28.32
CA ILE A 8 -34.30 -20.77 -28.12
C ILE A 8 -33.32 -20.80 -26.95
N VAL A 9 -32.03 -20.70 -27.25
CA VAL A 9 -30.99 -20.46 -26.24
C VAL A 9 -31.06 -18.98 -25.86
N CYS A 10 -31.73 -18.68 -24.74
CA CYS A 10 -31.66 -17.35 -24.12
C CYS A 10 -30.29 -17.19 -23.47
N LEU A 11 -29.34 -16.57 -24.19
CA LEU A 11 -28.12 -16.03 -23.60
C LEU A 11 -28.52 -14.82 -22.72
N SER A 12 -28.75 -15.05 -21.43
CA SER A 12 -28.93 -13.96 -20.48
C SER A 12 -27.58 -13.26 -20.27
N TYR A 13 -27.41 -12.10 -20.89
CA TYR A 13 -26.36 -11.15 -20.50
C TYR A 13 -26.68 -10.68 -19.07
N ILE A 14 -25.98 -11.23 -18.08
CA ILE A 14 -25.96 -10.67 -16.72
C ILE A 14 -24.85 -9.61 -16.75
N PRO A 15 -25.17 -8.31 -16.76
CA PRO A 15 -24.14 -7.32 -16.52
C PRO A 15 -23.63 -7.56 -15.09
N VAL A 16 -22.38 -8.01 -14.96
CA VAL A 16 -21.66 -7.85 -13.69
C VAL A 16 -21.46 -6.36 -13.54
N THR A 17 -22.36 -5.68 -12.85
CA THR A 17 -22.06 -4.36 -12.32
C THR A 17 -21.01 -4.55 -11.26
N ALA A 18 -19.74 -4.41 -11.64
CA ALA A 18 -18.64 -4.28 -10.69
C ALA A 18 -18.80 -2.92 -10.00
N THR A 19 -19.69 -2.83 -9.01
CA THR A 19 -19.69 -1.71 -8.06
C THR A 19 -18.51 -1.95 -7.13
N ALA A 20 -17.36 -1.37 -7.47
CA ALA A 20 -16.33 -1.15 -6.47
C ALA A 20 -16.96 -0.28 -5.37
N GLU A 21 -16.91 -0.75 -4.12
CA GLU A 21 -17.32 0.10 -3.00
C GLU A 21 -16.44 1.36 -2.98
N GLU A 22 -17.03 2.51 -2.63
CA GLU A 22 -16.30 3.78 -2.62
C GLU A 22 -15.08 3.69 -1.69
N PRO A 23 -13.93 4.22 -2.12
CA PRO A 23 -12.74 4.23 -1.28
C PRO A 23 -12.96 5.09 -0.04
N GLU A 24 -12.39 4.65 1.08
CA GLU A 24 -12.44 5.39 2.32
C GLU A 24 -11.18 6.25 2.49
N LEU A 25 -11.34 7.57 2.36
CA LEU A 25 -10.28 8.54 2.61
C LEU A 25 -10.39 9.08 4.05
N GLN A 26 -9.29 8.97 4.79
CA GLN A 26 -9.18 9.48 6.15
C GLN A 26 -8.02 10.46 6.24
N LEU A 27 -8.28 11.67 6.75
CA LEU A 27 -7.31 12.76 6.81
C LEU A 27 -7.10 13.22 8.26
N GLN A 28 -5.98 13.91 8.51
CA GLN A 28 -5.67 14.59 9.77
C GLN A 28 -5.69 13.64 10.99
N LEU A 29 -5.40 12.36 10.79
CA LEU A 29 -5.36 11.40 11.88
C LEU A 29 -4.10 11.61 12.71
N ASN A 30 -4.21 11.62 14.03
CA ASN A 30 -3.02 11.49 14.88
C ASN A 30 -2.57 10.01 14.93
N PRO A 31 -1.36 9.69 15.43
CA PRO A 31 -0.83 8.33 15.40
C PRO A 31 -1.76 7.28 16.02
N VAL A 32 -2.44 7.63 17.11
CA VAL A 32 -3.35 6.72 17.82
C VAL A 32 -4.62 6.48 17.00
N ILE A 33 -5.20 7.52 16.39
CA ILE A 33 -6.38 7.35 15.53
C ILE A 33 -6.02 6.55 14.29
N TYR A 34 -4.86 6.85 13.68
CA TYR A 34 -4.34 6.11 12.53
C TYR A 34 -4.24 4.62 12.83
N GLN A 35 -3.62 4.23 13.95
CA GLN A 35 -3.50 2.82 14.30
C GLN A 35 -4.86 2.13 14.46
N ARG A 36 -5.85 2.81 15.08
CA ARG A 36 -7.20 2.27 15.19
C ARG A 36 -7.88 2.13 13.83
N GLN A 37 -7.66 3.09 12.94
CA GLN A 37 -8.21 3.10 11.59
C GLN A 37 -7.69 1.91 10.77
N ILE A 38 -6.36 1.70 10.77
CA ILE A 38 -5.71 0.52 10.16
C ILE A 38 -6.28 -0.80 10.72
N THR A 39 -6.39 -0.91 12.04
CA THR A 39 -6.95 -2.11 12.68
C THR A 39 -8.43 -2.33 12.31
N ARG A 40 -9.22 -1.27 12.17
CA ARG A 40 -10.61 -1.37 11.71
C ARG A 40 -10.67 -1.87 10.27
N TRP A 41 -9.89 -1.29 9.37
CA TRP A 41 -9.88 -1.68 7.96
C TRP A 41 -9.55 -3.16 7.77
N GLY A 42 -8.55 -3.68 8.48
CA GLY A 42 -8.21 -5.12 8.45
C GLY A 42 -9.37 -6.02 8.91
N LYS A 43 -10.25 -5.56 9.80
CA LYS A 43 -11.44 -6.32 10.25
C LYS A 43 -12.64 -6.20 9.32
N GLN A 44 -12.68 -5.16 8.49
CA GLN A 44 -13.84 -4.85 7.64
C GLN A 44 -13.63 -5.21 6.16
N GLY A 45 -12.52 -5.89 5.85
CA GLY A 45 -12.20 -6.29 4.48
C GLY A 45 -11.73 -5.13 3.61
N PHE A 46 -11.12 -4.11 4.20
CA PHE A 46 -10.42 -3.06 3.46
C PHE A 46 -8.93 -3.40 3.33
N THR A 47 -8.35 -3.06 2.19
CA THR A 47 -6.91 -2.96 1.95
C THR A 47 -6.49 -1.50 2.08
N ALA A 48 -5.49 -1.21 2.91
CA ALA A 48 -4.87 0.12 2.90
C ALA A 48 -3.97 0.23 1.66
N THR A 49 -4.22 1.21 0.81
CA THR A 49 -3.54 1.34 -0.50
C THR A 49 -2.64 2.57 -0.57
N ASP A 50 -2.86 3.57 0.27
CA ASP A 50 -2.06 4.78 0.31
C ASP A 50 -1.94 5.31 1.75
N LEU A 51 -0.82 5.97 2.02
CA LEU A 51 -0.44 6.53 3.30
C LEU A 51 0.51 7.70 3.08
N SER A 52 0.17 8.84 3.68
CA SER A 52 1.08 9.98 3.81
C SER A 52 1.14 10.42 5.26
N VAL A 53 2.36 10.70 5.73
CA VAL A 53 2.62 11.33 7.01
C VAL A 53 3.17 12.72 6.77
N TYR A 54 2.63 13.72 7.45
CA TYR A 54 3.04 15.11 7.31
C TYR A 54 3.07 15.83 8.65
N GLU A 55 3.79 16.94 8.68
CA GLU A 55 3.87 17.78 9.87
C GLU A 55 2.50 18.40 10.19
N GLY A 56 2.11 18.31 11.46
CA GLY A 56 0.93 19.01 11.98
C GLY A 56 1.31 19.92 13.15
N GLN A 57 0.43 20.86 13.51
CA GLN A 57 0.71 21.92 14.50
C GLN A 57 1.27 21.46 15.87
N ARG A 58 1.04 20.21 16.28
CA ARG A 58 1.48 19.67 17.59
C ARG A 58 2.21 18.33 17.50
N ALA A 59 2.00 17.60 16.42
CA ALA A 59 2.46 16.24 16.20
C ALA A 59 2.22 15.90 14.73
N GLU A 60 2.86 14.84 14.26
CA GLU A 60 2.63 14.27 12.94
C GLU A 60 1.14 13.96 12.69
N ARG A 61 0.74 14.05 11.43
CA ARG A 61 -0.61 13.71 10.96
C ARG A 61 -0.52 12.70 9.84
N PHE A 62 -1.51 11.83 9.79
CA PHE A 62 -1.63 10.78 8.81
C PHE A 62 -2.84 11.06 7.90
N ALA A 63 -2.64 10.86 6.61
CA ALA A 63 -3.68 10.63 5.63
C ALA A 63 -3.58 9.18 5.16
N ALA A 64 -4.71 8.50 5.00
CA ALA A 64 -4.73 7.12 4.55
C ALA A 64 -5.93 6.87 3.64
N LEU A 65 -5.73 5.99 2.65
CA LEU A 65 -6.75 5.54 1.71
C LEU A 65 -6.95 4.04 1.87
N GLY A 66 -8.21 3.62 2.05
CA GLY A 66 -8.60 2.21 2.11
C GLY A 66 -9.58 1.87 0.99
N ILE A 67 -9.40 0.71 0.36
CA ILE A 67 -10.32 0.19 -0.66
C ILE A 67 -10.86 -1.15 -0.21
N LYS A 68 -12.17 -1.38 -0.35
CA LYS A 68 -12.79 -2.67 -0.10
C LYS A 68 -12.71 -3.51 -1.37
N GLU A 69 -11.80 -4.47 -1.38
CA GLU A 69 -11.56 -5.32 -2.55
C GLU A 69 -12.12 -6.73 -2.35
N PRO A 70 -12.81 -7.32 -3.36
CA PRO A 70 -13.31 -8.69 -3.27
C PRO A 70 -12.19 -9.74 -3.23
N ASN A 71 -10.99 -9.42 -3.74
CA ASN A 71 -9.80 -10.28 -3.73
C ASN A 71 -8.68 -9.63 -2.90
N LEU A 72 -8.89 -9.53 -1.59
CA LEU A 72 -7.95 -8.93 -0.65
C LEU A 72 -6.55 -9.55 -0.76
N LYS A 73 -5.57 -8.75 -1.16
CA LYS A 73 -4.17 -9.04 -0.83
C LYS A 73 -4.00 -8.81 0.67
N GLU A 74 -3.46 -9.79 1.39
CA GLU A 74 -3.08 -9.58 2.78
C GLU A 74 -2.12 -8.40 2.85
N TRP A 75 -2.29 -7.51 3.82
CA TRP A 75 -1.49 -6.30 3.94
C TRP A 75 -1.13 -6.04 5.40
N LYS A 76 -0.03 -5.32 5.62
CA LYS A 76 0.41 -4.86 6.94
C LYS A 76 0.87 -3.41 6.82
N ALA A 77 0.50 -2.57 7.79
CA ALA A 77 0.99 -1.20 7.87
C ALA A 77 1.70 -0.93 9.21
N PHE A 78 2.78 -0.16 9.15
CA PHE A 78 3.60 0.23 10.31
C PHE A 78 3.89 1.73 10.25
N HIS A 79 4.12 2.35 11.40
CA HIS A 79 4.51 3.75 11.47
C HIS A 79 5.41 4.03 12.67
N GLY A 80 6.22 5.09 12.56
CA GLY A 80 7.10 5.52 13.65
C GLY A 80 8.37 4.71 13.74
N LEU A 81 8.74 4.01 12.66
CA LEU A 81 9.97 3.24 12.55
C LEU A 81 11.14 4.19 12.31
N ASP A 82 12.25 4.02 13.00
CA ASP A 82 13.53 4.53 12.51
C ASP A 82 14.06 3.66 11.34
N GLY A 83 15.17 4.07 10.72
CA GLY A 83 15.74 3.32 9.58
C GLY A 83 16.11 1.88 9.91
N ASN A 84 16.73 1.63 11.06
CA ASN A 84 17.13 0.28 11.47
C ASN A 84 15.89 -0.61 11.72
N GLN A 85 14.86 -0.05 12.34
CA GLN A 85 13.59 -0.73 12.56
C GLN A 85 12.88 -1.04 11.25
N LEU A 86 12.89 -0.11 10.29
CA LEU A 86 12.35 -0.33 8.96
C LEU A 86 13.07 -1.49 8.25
N ASP A 87 14.41 -1.47 8.19
CA ASP A 87 15.20 -2.54 7.58
C ASP A 87 14.95 -3.91 8.22
N ALA A 88 14.93 -3.96 9.55
CA ALA A 88 14.62 -5.19 10.28
C ALA A 88 13.21 -5.72 9.95
N ARG A 89 12.23 -4.80 9.82
CA ARG A 89 10.85 -5.15 9.51
C ARG A 89 10.68 -5.67 8.09
N LEU A 90 11.32 -5.01 7.11
CA LEU A 90 11.33 -5.45 5.71
C LEU A 90 11.95 -6.84 5.57
N LYS A 91 13.11 -7.06 6.21
CA LYS A 91 13.79 -8.37 6.19
C LYS A 91 12.94 -9.47 6.83
N GLN A 92 12.31 -9.19 7.97
CA GLN A 92 11.43 -10.15 8.64
C GLN A 92 10.24 -10.51 7.73
N LEU A 93 9.53 -9.50 7.23
CA LEU A 93 8.28 -9.69 6.50
C LEU A 93 8.48 -10.24 5.09
N ALA A 94 9.65 -10.08 4.50
CA ALA A 94 10.03 -10.76 3.26
C ALA A 94 9.98 -12.30 3.39
N THR A 95 10.24 -12.86 4.58
CA THR A 95 10.12 -14.31 4.84
C THR A 95 8.67 -14.80 4.89
N GLU A 96 7.72 -13.86 5.04
CA GLU A 96 6.28 -14.08 5.01
C GLU A 96 5.67 -13.60 3.68
N GLU A 97 6.50 -13.35 2.66
CA GLU A 97 6.10 -12.89 1.31
C GLU A 97 5.43 -11.51 1.29
N PHE A 98 5.70 -10.66 2.28
CA PHE A 98 5.24 -9.27 2.33
C PHE A 98 6.32 -8.33 1.78
N TYR A 99 5.92 -7.51 0.80
CA TYR A 99 6.81 -6.58 0.11
C TYR A 99 6.27 -5.15 0.22
N PRO A 100 7.16 -4.14 0.31
CA PRO A 100 6.76 -2.74 0.45
C PRO A 100 6.01 -2.23 -0.77
N GLN A 101 4.99 -1.40 -0.55
CA GLN A 101 4.19 -0.78 -1.61
C GLN A 101 4.08 0.73 -1.44
N VAL A 102 3.96 1.17 -0.18
CA VAL A 102 3.88 2.58 0.17
C VAL A 102 4.88 2.85 1.29
N ILE A 103 5.65 3.93 1.18
CA ILE A 103 6.47 4.53 2.23
C ILE A 103 6.15 6.01 2.37
N SER A 104 6.19 6.54 3.58
CA SER A 104 6.22 7.99 3.82
C SER A 104 7.25 8.28 4.91
N GLY A 105 8.23 9.10 4.58
CA GLY A 105 9.19 9.66 5.52
C GLY A 105 8.62 10.89 6.21
N TYR A 106 8.99 11.08 7.47
CA TYR A 106 8.63 12.27 8.23
C TYR A 106 9.57 12.49 9.41
N GLU A 107 9.67 13.72 9.87
CA GLU A 107 10.46 14.03 11.06
C GLU A 107 9.62 13.84 12.33
N LYS A 108 10.22 13.23 13.35
CA LYS A 108 9.67 13.23 14.70
C LYS A 108 10.73 13.64 15.69
N ARG A 109 10.64 14.87 16.17
CA ARG A 109 11.57 15.48 17.14
C ARG A 109 13.02 15.52 16.60
N GLY A 110 13.23 16.02 15.39
CA GLY A 110 14.55 16.13 14.78
C GLY A 110 15.10 14.84 14.18
N GLU A 111 14.36 13.74 14.23
CA GLU A 111 14.84 12.42 13.81
C GLU A 111 13.96 11.83 12.71
N PRO A 112 14.56 11.22 11.67
CA PRO A 112 13.82 10.62 10.57
C PRO A 112 13.00 9.42 11.06
N ARG A 113 11.75 9.36 10.62
CA ARG A 113 10.83 8.25 10.86
C ARG A 113 10.12 7.86 9.57
N PHE A 114 9.68 6.61 9.54
CA PHE A 114 9.03 6.03 8.39
C PHE A 114 7.68 5.43 8.78
N ALA A 115 6.74 5.53 7.87
CA ALA A 115 5.56 4.70 7.84
C ALA A 115 5.50 3.95 6.52
N VAL A 116 4.99 2.72 6.55
CA VAL A 116 5.04 1.79 5.42
C VAL A 116 3.78 0.95 5.35
N ILE A 117 3.32 0.67 4.13
CA ILE A 117 2.35 -0.39 3.81
C ILE A 117 3.09 -1.47 3.02
N LEU A 118 2.92 -2.72 3.44
CA LEU A 118 3.41 -3.90 2.75
C LEU A 118 2.23 -4.78 2.35
N ASN A 119 2.28 -5.32 1.14
CA ASN A 119 1.31 -6.28 0.64
C ASN A 119 1.96 -7.65 0.46
N LYS A 120 1.19 -8.69 0.72
CA LYS A 120 1.60 -10.06 0.41
C LYS A 120 1.50 -10.30 -1.09
N ALA A 121 2.54 -10.86 -1.67
CA ALA A 121 2.59 -11.20 -3.09
C ALA A 121 3.35 -12.52 -3.29
N THR A 122 2.90 -13.35 -4.23
CA THR A 122 3.53 -14.64 -4.57
C THR A 122 4.81 -14.47 -5.40
N GLU A 123 5.04 -13.28 -5.95
CA GLU A 123 6.26 -12.92 -6.68
C GLU A 123 6.86 -11.67 -6.02
N ALA A 124 8.12 -11.79 -5.63
CA ALA A 124 8.90 -10.74 -4.98
C ALA A 124 9.42 -9.78 -6.05
N ASP A 125 8.89 -8.55 -6.14
CA ASP A 125 9.33 -7.64 -7.21
C ASP A 125 9.56 -6.18 -6.77
N THR A 126 9.46 -5.89 -5.47
CA THR A 126 9.69 -4.53 -4.97
C THR A 126 10.72 -4.50 -3.86
N ILE A 127 11.71 -3.65 -4.05
CA ILE A 127 12.68 -3.24 -3.04
C ILE A 127 12.34 -1.83 -2.56
N LEU A 128 12.79 -1.48 -1.35
CA LEU A 128 12.65 -0.15 -0.80
C LEU A 128 14.04 0.37 -0.43
N LYS A 129 14.35 1.58 -0.91
CA LYS A 129 15.52 2.36 -0.50
C LYS A 129 15.01 3.61 0.23
N HIS A 130 15.63 3.94 1.36
CA HIS A 130 15.28 5.11 2.16
C HIS A 130 16.54 5.89 2.53
N SER A 131 16.36 7.12 3.03
CA SER A 131 17.48 7.97 3.48
C SER A 131 18.54 8.21 2.41
N LEU A 132 18.13 8.28 1.14
CA LEU A 132 19.01 8.60 0.03
C LEU A 132 19.23 10.11 -0.03
N PRO A 133 20.46 10.61 0.15
CA PRO A 133 20.75 12.02 -0.10
C PRO A 133 20.60 12.34 -1.60
N SER A 134 20.36 13.61 -1.93
CA SER A 134 20.07 14.03 -3.32
C SER A 134 21.17 13.66 -4.32
N ASP A 135 22.44 13.65 -3.89
CA ASP A 135 23.59 13.29 -4.72
C ASP A 135 23.72 11.76 -4.98
N GLN A 136 23.00 10.93 -4.22
CA GLN A 136 22.95 9.47 -4.40
C GLN A 136 21.68 8.99 -5.10
N LEU A 137 20.64 9.82 -5.18
CA LEU A 137 19.35 9.43 -5.75
C LEU A 137 19.51 9.04 -7.23
N GLU A 138 20.10 9.89 -8.06
CA GLU A 138 20.26 9.64 -9.50
C GLU A 138 21.07 8.36 -9.77
N PHE A 139 22.19 8.20 -9.06
CA PHE A 139 23.03 7.00 -9.18
C PHE A 139 22.27 5.74 -8.76
N THR A 140 21.54 5.78 -7.65
CA THR A 140 20.76 4.63 -7.15
C THR A 140 19.69 4.23 -8.16
N LEU A 141 18.95 5.20 -8.71
CA LEU A 141 17.91 4.93 -9.71
C LEU A 141 18.49 4.34 -10.99
N GLN A 142 19.64 4.84 -11.44
CA GLN A 142 20.32 4.31 -12.62
C GLN A 142 20.83 2.88 -12.40
N SER A 143 21.45 2.59 -11.25
CA SER A 143 21.90 1.24 -10.89
C SER A 143 20.73 0.25 -10.85
N LEU A 144 19.63 0.62 -10.19
CA LEU A 144 18.45 -0.24 -10.09
C LEU A 144 17.80 -0.50 -11.45
N LYS A 145 17.82 0.49 -12.34
CA LYS A 145 17.36 0.32 -13.73
C LYS A 145 18.21 -0.69 -14.49
N GLU A 146 19.52 -0.69 -14.30
CA GLU A 146 20.43 -1.67 -14.91
C GLU A 146 20.19 -3.09 -14.37
N GLU A 147 19.72 -3.20 -13.12
CA GLU A 147 19.28 -4.46 -12.51
C GLU A 147 17.86 -4.89 -12.93
N GLY A 148 17.14 -4.06 -13.71
CA GLY A 148 15.81 -4.36 -14.24
C GLY A 148 14.64 -3.79 -13.43
N TYR A 149 14.89 -3.03 -12.37
CA TYR A 149 13.84 -2.37 -11.59
C TYR A 149 13.36 -1.08 -12.25
N ALA A 150 12.11 -0.71 -11.94
CA ALA A 150 11.55 0.60 -12.25
C ALA A 150 11.02 1.26 -10.96
N PRO A 151 11.10 2.60 -10.81
CA PRO A 151 10.55 3.28 -9.65
C PRO A 151 9.02 3.11 -9.60
N LEU A 152 8.53 2.55 -8.50
CA LEU A 152 7.09 2.43 -8.23
C LEU A 152 6.55 3.62 -7.43
N GLN A 153 7.35 4.07 -6.46
CA GLN A 153 6.97 5.13 -5.53
C GLN A 153 8.23 5.90 -5.12
N LEU A 154 8.09 7.22 -4.94
CA LEU A 154 9.11 8.11 -4.40
C LEU A 154 8.48 8.99 -3.33
N ASP A 155 9.22 9.21 -2.25
CA ASP A 155 8.88 10.11 -1.15
C ASP A 155 10.10 11.00 -0.90
N GLY A 156 9.86 12.31 -0.89
CA GLY A 156 10.92 13.34 -0.89
C GLY A 156 11.22 13.93 0.49
N TYR A 157 10.90 13.21 1.57
CA TYR A 157 11.20 13.63 2.94
C TYR A 157 12.68 13.92 3.17
#